data_AF-A0A964D1G8-F1
#
_entry.id   AF-A0A964D1G8-F1
#
_cell.length_a   1.000
_cell.length_b   1.000
_cell.length_c   1.000
_cell.angle_alpha   90.00
_cell.angle_beta   90.00
_cell.angle_gamma   90.00
#
_symmetry.space_group_name_H-M   'P 1'
#
loop_
_entity.id
_entity.type
_entity.pdbx_description
1 polymer ?
#
loop_
_entity_poly.entity_id
_entity_poly.type
_entity_poly.pdbx_seq_one_letter_code
_entity_poly.pdbx_strand_id
1 'polypeptide(L)'
;MSQALRQDIINIAEEQIDEIKQKIDYYTTEYAIEFIVDKYLEQDDAGLGEIYLPEFHRNLRWGINHQSRFIESIILGVPIAAMIVAEIEETGKIAIVDGAQRVMTLAAFLTNQFQLSNLQTLDSLNGSYFKDLAPSRQRKFKNTSIRTIVLSDKADEKVINEVFCRINS
;
A
#
# COMPACT_ATOMS: atom_id res chain seq x y z
N MET A 1 24.61 23.97 -30.08
CA MET A 1 23.77 24.77 -29.15
C MET A 1 24.64 25.78 -28.45
N SER A 2 24.22 27.04 -28.35
CA SER A 2 24.95 28.07 -27.60
C SER A 2 24.77 27.88 -26.08
N GLN A 3 25.71 28.37 -25.28
CA GLN A 3 25.62 28.35 -23.81
C GLN A 3 24.37 29.08 -23.29
N ALA A 4 23.98 30.19 -23.92
CA ALA A 4 22.78 30.96 -23.57
C ALA A 4 21.50 30.13 -23.78
N LEU A 5 21.36 29.48 -24.95
CA LEU A 5 20.19 28.63 -25.23
C LEU A 5 20.10 27.44 -24.25
N ARG A 6 21.23 26.93 -23.79
CA ARG A 6 21.26 25.87 -22.77
C ARG A 6 20.81 26.38 -21.40
N GLN A 7 21.18 27.60 -21.04
CA GLN A 7 20.78 28.22 -19.77
C GLN A 7 19.28 28.54 -19.76
N ASP A 8 18.73 29.02 -20.86
CA ASP A 8 17.30 29.31 -20.99
C ASP A 8 16.45 28.04 -20.83
N ILE A 9 16.89 26.93 -21.44
CA ILE A 9 16.22 25.62 -21.28
C ILE A 9 16.25 25.15 -19.81
N ILE A 10 17.37 25.34 -19.12
CA ILE A 10 17.50 24.96 -17.70
C ILE A 10 16.55 25.79 -16.84
N ASN A 11 16.45 27.10 -17.06
CA ASN A 11 15.56 27.96 -16.28
C ASN A 11 14.08 27.59 -16.49
N ILE A 12 13.67 27.30 -17.73
CA ILE A 12 12.32 26.81 -18.03
C ILE A 12 12.06 25.47 -17.31
N ALA A 13 13.06 24.58 -17.27
CA ALA A 13 12.94 23.31 -16.57
C ALA A 13 12.80 23.49 -15.04
N GLU A 14 13.52 24.43 -14.44
CA GLU A 14 13.40 24.73 -13.00
C GLU A 14 12.00 25.29 -12.66
N GLU A 15 11.46 26.20 -13.47
CA GLU A 15 10.08 26.70 -13.31
C GLU A 15 9.06 25.55 -13.39
N GLN A 16 9.23 24.65 -14.37
CA GLN A 16 8.38 23.45 -14.50
C GLN A 16 8.51 22.50 -13.29
N ILE A 17 9.72 22.33 -12.75
CA ILE A 17 9.97 21.49 -11.57
C ILE A 17 9.21 22.03 -10.36
N ASP A 18 9.28 23.34 -10.12
CA ASP A 18 8.64 23.98 -8.98
C ASP A 18 7.10 23.94 -9.10
N GLU A 19 6.56 24.17 -10.30
CA GLU A 19 5.11 24.05 -10.56
C GLU A 19 4.59 22.62 -10.30
N ILE A 20 5.32 21.60 -10.74
CA ILE A 20 4.92 20.19 -10.55
C ILE A 20 5.07 19.78 -9.08
N LYS A 21 6.17 20.16 -8.40
CA LYS A 21 6.39 19.84 -6.99
C LYS A 21 5.30 20.40 -6.08
N GLN A 22 4.82 21.62 -6.35
CA GLN A 22 3.74 22.24 -5.58
C GLN A 22 2.42 21.45 -5.65
N LYS A 23 2.21 20.65 -6.71
CA LYS A 23 1.00 19.84 -6.90
C LYS A 23 1.07 18.47 -6.22
N ILE A 24 2.25 18.03 -5.77
CA ILE A 24 2.43 16.75 -5.07
C ILE A 24 2.52 17.03 -3.58
N ASP A 25 1.38 17.30 -2.95
CA ASP A 25 1.27 17.40 -1.49
C ASP A 25 1.10 15.99 -0.90
N TYR A 26 1.97 15.63 0.04
CA TYR A 26 1.93 14.32 0.69
C TYR A 26 2.45 14.39 2.12
N TYR A 27 2.00 13.45 2.94
CA TYR A 27 2.49 13.28 4.30
C TYR A 27 2.74 11.80 4.60
N THR A 28 3.44 11.53 5.69
CA THR A 28 3.71 10.16 6.14
C THR A 28 3.02 9.88 7.46
N THR A 29 2.39 8.72 7.55
CA THR A 29 1.74 8.22 8.76
C THR A 29 2.00 6.72 8.91
N GLU A 30 1.51 6.15 10.00
CA GLU A 30 1.58 4.72 10.28
C GLU A 30 0.20 4.21 10.69
N TYR A 31 -0.25 3.16 10.00
CA TYR A 31 -1.52 2.51 10.32
C TYR A 31 -1.27 1.10 10.83
N ALA A 32 -1.99 0.69 11.88
CA ALA A 32 -2.00 -0.69 12.31
C ALA A 32 -2.59 -1.59 11.22
N ILE A 33 -2.08 -2.81 11.10
CA ILE A 33 -2.60 -3.83 10.17
C ILE A 33 -4.11 -4.02 10.36
N GLU A 34 -4.59 -4.08 11.61
CA GLU A 34 -6.02 -4.22 11.90
C GLU A 34 -6.83 -3.07 11.32
N PHE A 35 -6.40 -1.82 11.52
CA PHE A 35 -7.08 -0.64 10.96
C PHE A 35 -7.15 -0.70 9.43
N ILE A 36 -6.04 -1.01 8.76
CA ILE A 36 -6.00 -1.09 7.30
C ILE A 36 -6.98 -2.14 6.79
N VAL A 37 -7.00 -3.31 7.44
CA VAL A 37 -7.80 -4.45 7.00
C VAL A 37 -9.28 -4.26 7.30
N ASP A 38 -9.63 -3.71 8.47
CA ASP A 38 -11.02 -3.42 8.82
C ASP A 38 -11.60 -2.40 7.83
N LYS A 39 -10.88 -1.29 7.57
CA LYS A 39 -11.31 -0.28 6.59
C LYS A 39 -11.34 -0.76 5.15
N TYR A 40 -10.61 -1.83 4.83
CA TYR A 40 -10.66 -2.49 3.54
C TYR A 40 -11.85 -3.45 3.40
N LEU A 41 -12.22 -4.14 4.48
CA LEU A 41 -13.28 -5.15 4.49
C LEU A 41 -14.67 -4.56 4.75
N GLU A 42 -14.78 -3.47 5.50
CA GLU A 42 -16.02 -2.75 5.78
C GLU A 42 -16.48 -1.96 4.53
N GLN A 43 -17.31 -2.60 3.70
CA GLN A 43 -17.82 -2.02 2.45
C GLN A 43 -19.11 -1.23 2.68
N ASP A 44 -19.26 -0.15 1.90
CA ASP A 44 -20.51 0.62 1.80
C ASP A 44 -21.53 -0.02 0.86
N ASP A 45 -22.65 0.65 0.63
CA ASP A 45 -23.73 0.21 -0.28
C ASP A 45 -23.27 0.03 -1.73
N ALA A 46 -22.14 0.64 -2.13
CA ALA A 46 -21.52 0.48 -3.44
C ALA A 46 -20.49 -0.66 -3.50
N GLY A 47 -20.29 -1.40 -2.40
CA GLY A 47 -19.33 -2.49 -2.29
C GLY A 47 -17.87 -2.03 -2.17
N LEU A 48 -17.63 -0.76 -1.79
CA LEU A 48 -16.30 -0.18 -1.67
C LEU A 48 -15.97 0.12 -0.21
N GLY A 49 -14.84 -0.39 0.27
CA GLY A 49 -14.29 -0.02 1.58
C GLY A 49 -13.86 1.45 1.65
N GLU A 50 -13.65 1.95 2.88
CA GLU A 50 -13.02 3.26 3.10
C GLU A 50 -11.58 3.28 2.56
N ILE A 51 -10.86 2.16 2.70
CA ILE A 51 -9.63 1.87 1.96
C ILE A 51 -9.97 0.90 0.84
N TYR A 52 -9.62 1.20 -0.41
CA TYR A 52 -9.99 0.34 -1.53
C TYR A 52 -8.89 0.17 -2.58
N LEU A 53 -8.99 -0.91 -3.35
CA LEU A 53 -8.15 -1.15 -4.51
C LEU A 53 -8.83 -0.58 -5.76
N PRO A 54 -8.18 0.34 -6.48
CA PRO A 54 -8.63 0.77 -7.80
C PRO A 54 -8.73 -0.40 -8.79
N GLU A 55 -9.59 -0.26 -9.81
CA GLU A 55 -9.93 -1.37 -10.72
C GLU A 55 -8.73 -1.95 -11.48
N PHE A 56 -7.74 -1.11 -11.81
CA PHE A 56 -6.54 -1.51 -12.54
C PHE A 56 -5.67 -2.54 -11.80
N HIS A 57 -5.85 -2.72 -10.48
CA HIS A 57 -5.11 -3.71 -9.69
C HIS A 57 -5.75 -5.09 -9.63
N ARG A 58 -7.00 -5.28 -10.06
CA ARG A 58 -7.79 -6.49 -9.75
C ARG A 58 -7.19 -7.81 -10.30
N ASN A 59 -6.36 -7.73 -11.34
CA ASN A 59 -5.80 -8.90 -12.02
C ASN A 59 -4.39 -9.30 -11.56
N LEU A 60 -3.70 -8.46 -10.79
CA LEU A 60 -2.40 -8.81 -10.25
C LEU A 60 -2.63 -9.59 -8.94
N ARG A 61 -2.00 -10.76 -8.80
CA ARG A 61 -2.02 -11.55 -7.56
C ARG A 61 -0.65 -12.14 -7.27
N TRP A 62 -0.14 -11.92 -6.07
CA TRP A 62 1.04 -12.64 -5.60
C TRP A 62 0.77 -14.13 -5.55
N GLY A 63 1.76 -14.94 -5.96
CA GLY A 63 1.73 -16.38 -5.73
C GLY A 63 1.78 -16.71 -4.23
N ILE A 64 1.29 -17.88 -3.87
CA ILE A 64 1.17 -18.35 -2.48
C ILE A 64 2.52 -18.25 -1.72
N ASN A 65 3.63 -18.52 -2.38
CA ASN A 65 4.97 -18.42 -1.77
C ASN A 65 5.30 -16.99 -1.36
N HIS A 66 4.97 -16.01 -2.19
CA HIS A 66 5.25 -14.60 -1.91
C HIS A 66 4.33 -14.11 -0.77
N GLN A 67 3.05 -14.47 -0.80
CA GLN A 67 2.10 -14.18 0.26
C GLN A 67 2.56 -14.76 1.61
N SER A 68 2.98 -16.02 1.64
CA SER A 68 3.46 -16.69 2.87
C SER A 68 4.71 -16.03 3.43
N ARG A 69 5.71 -15.73 2.57
CA ARG A 69 6.94 -15.04 2.99
C ARG A 69 6.68 -13.62 3.50
N PHE A 70 5.69 -12.93 2.94
CA PHE A 70 5.28 -11.61 3.43
C PHE A 70 4.69 -11.70 4.84
N ILE A 71 3.78 -12.64 5.10
CA ILE A 71 3.23 -12.87 6.46
C ILE A 71 4.34 -13.30 7.44
N GLU A 72 5.24 -14.20 7.02
CA GLU A 72 6.41 -14.62 7.82
C GLU A 72 7.29 -13.41 8.20
N SER A 73 7.52 -12.50 7.26
CA SER A 73 8.29 -11.27 7.48
C SER A 73 7.68 -10.41 8.59
N ILE A 74 6.35 -10.22 8.57
CA ILE A 74 5.64 -9.46 9.62
C ILE A 74 5.75 -10.16 10.98
N ILE A 75 5.55 -11.48 11.02
CA ILE A 75 5.65 -12.27 12.26
C ILE A 75 7.05 -12.18 12.88
N LEU A 76 8.09 -12.14 12.03
CA LEU A 76 9.50 -12.00 12.44
C LEU A 76 9.90 -10.55 12.77
N GLY A 77 9.06 -9.56 12.47
CA GLY A 77 9.40 -8.14 12.66
C GLY A 77 10.38 -7.61 11.62
N VAL A 78 10.45 -8.22 10.44
CA VAL A 78 11.23 -7.70 9.31
C VAL A 78 10.57 -6.42 8.80
N PRO A 79 11.34 -5.35 8.55
CA PRO A 79 10.80 -4.11 7.99
C PRO A 79 10.06 -4.35 6.67
N ILE A 80 8.82 -3.86 6.59
CA ILE A 80 8.00 -3.90 5.38
C ILE A 80 8.15 -2.56 4.66
N ALA A 81 8.18 -2.61 3.32
CA ALA A 81 8.14 -1.39 2.50
C ALA A 81 6.92 -0.53 2.85
N ALA A 82 7.03 0.79 2.66
CA ALA A 82 5.90 1.68 2.87
C ALA A 82 4.76 1.37 1.88
N MET A 83 3.52 1.57 2.28
CA MET A 83 2.40 1.65 1.33
C MET A 83 2.28 3.07 0.80
N ILE A 84 1.69 3.21 -0.38
CA ILE A 84 1.35 4.51 -0.95
C ILE A 84 -0.14 4.50 -1.23
N VAL A 85 -0.81 5.53 -0.73
CA VAL A 85 -2.25 5.69 -0.88
C VAL A 85 -2.56 7.12 -1.28
N ALA A 86 -3.74 7.35 -1.83
CA ALA A 86 -4.24 8.66 -2.18
C ALA A 86 -5.59 8.90 -1.51
N GLU A 87 -5.76 10.06 -0.89
CA GLU A 87 -7.06 10.54 -0.44
C GLU A 87 -7.85 11.08 -1.63
N ILE A 88 -9.12 10.68 -1.74
CA ILE A 88 -10.02 11.10 -2.81
C ILE A 88 -10.90 12.24 -2.28
N GLU A 89 -10.70 13.46 -2.77
CA GLU A 89 -11.36 14.67 -2.28
C GLU A 89 -12.88 14.53 -2.24
N GLU A 90 -13.51 13.97 -3.28
CA GLU A 90 -14.97 13.91 -3.40
C GLU A 90 -15.62 12.95 -2.41
N THR A 91 -14.88 11.94 -1.93
CA THR A 91 -15.43 10.85 -1.11
C THR A 91 -14.77 10.73 0.26
N GLY A 92 -13.61 11.34 0.48
CA GLY A 92 -12.75 11.11 1.64
C GLY A 92 -12.16 9.69 1.73
N LYS A 93 -12.39 8.84 0.73
CA LYS A 93 -11.87 7.47 0.72
C LYS A 93 -10.39 7.46 0.36
N ILE A 94 -9.74 6.35 0.70
CA ILE A 94 -8.32 6.13 0.50
C ILE A 94 -8.12 5.07 -0.59
N ALA A 95 -7.63 5.49 -1.75
CA ALA A 95 -7.27 4.61 -2.85
C ALA A 95 -5.84 4.07 -2.66
N ILE A 96 -5.67 2.75 -2.75
CA ILE A 96 -4.34 2.13 -2.70
C ILE A 96 -3.63 2.34 -4.05
N VAL A 97 -2.48 3.02 -4.01
CA VAL A 97 -1.59 3.27 -5.17
C VAL A 97 -0.47 2.23 -5.25
N ASP A 98 0.10 1.87 -4.09
CA ASP A 98 1.06 0.77 -3.94
C ASP A 98 0.75 0.00 -2.66
N GLY A 99 0.88 -1.33 -2.74
CA GLY A 99 0.60 -2.25 -1.61
C GLY A 99 -0.68 -3.04 -1.72
N ALA A 100 -1.38 -3.01 -2.86
CA ALA A 100 -2.57 -3.82 -3.14
C ALA A 100 -2.41 -5.30 -2.72
N GLN A 101 -1.31 -5.94 -3.12
CA GLN A 101 -1.04 -7.34 -2.77
C GLN A 101 -0.82 -7.57 -1.27
N ARG A 102 -0.22 -6.59 -0.59
CA ARG A 102 0.02 -6.63 0.86
C ARG A 102 -1.33 -6.59 1.58
N VAL A 103 -2.18 -5.61 1.26
CA VAL A 103 -3.52 -5.47 1.87
C VAL A 103 -4.39 -6.70 1.61
N MET A 104 -4.43 -7.20 0.36
CA MET A 104 -5.17 -8.43 0.04
C MET A 104 -4.67 -9.65 0.81
N THR A 105 -3.34 -9.81 0.94
CA THR A 105 -2.74 -10.92 1.68
C THR A 105 -3.05 -10.81 3.18
N LEU A 106 -2.96 -9.61 3.75
CA LEU A 106 -3.32 -9.35 5.15
C LEU A 106 -4.79 -9.69 5.41
N ALA A 107 -5.68 -9.17 4.58
CA ALA A 107 -7.12 -9.41 4.69
C ALA A 107 -7.45 -10.90 4.60
N ALA A 108 -6.88 -11.63 3.63
CA ALA A 108 -7.07 -13.07 3.50
C ALA A 108 -6.53 -13.85 4.70
N PHE A 109 -5.38 -13.46 5.26
CA PHE A 109 -4.81 -14.13 6.43
C PHE A 109 -5.67 -13.88 7.69
N LEU A 110 -6.01 -12.62 7.99
CA LEU A 110 -6.80 -12.23 9.17
C LEU A 110 -8.21 -12.84 9.17
N THR A 111 -8.80 -13.03 7.99
CA THR A 111 -10.11 -13.69 7.83
C THR A 111 -10.03 -15.22 7.75
N ASN A 112 -8.84 -15.80 7.94
CA ASN A 112 -8.58 -17.25 7.84
C ASN A 112 -8.88 -17.86 6.47
N GLN A 113 -8.78 -17.06 5.41
CA GLN A 113 -8.92 -17.50 4.02
C GLN A 113 -7.56 -17.85 3.36
N PHE A 114 -6.45 -17.58 4.05
CA PHE A 114 -5.10 -17.89 3.59
C PHE A 114 -4.36 -18.78 4.59
N GLN A 115 -3.86 -19.92 4.11
CA GLN A 115 -3.04 -20.86 4.86
C GLN A 115 -1.58 -20.66 4.50
N LEU A 116 -0.71 -20.58 5.51
CA LEU A 116 0.73 -20.43 5.30
C LEU A 116 1.33 -21.69 4.66
N SER A 117 2.22 -21.51 3.68
CA SER A 117 2.92 -22.63 3.04
C SER A 117 4.30 -22.23 2.52
N ASN A 118 5.15 -23.24 2.30
CA ASN A 118 6.49 -23.09 1.76
C ASN A 118 7.39 -22.11 2.55
N LEU A 119 7.15 -21.98 3.86
CA LEU A 119 8.02 -21.26 4.79
C LEU A 119 9.27 -22.06 5.10
N GLN A 120 10.41 -21.38 5.11
CA GLN A 120 11.72 -21.98 5.43
C GLN A 120 12.22 -21.60 6.82
N THR A 121 11.86 -20.41 7.33
CA THR A 121 12.36 -19.92 8.63
C THR A 121 11.43 -20.33 9.76
N LEU A 122 10.13 -20.13 9.57
CA LEU A 122 9.07 -20.58 10.46
C LEU A 122 8.34 -21.78 9.85
N ASP A 123 9.09 -22.82 9.51
CA ASP A 123 8.59 -24.03 8.84
C ASP A 123 7.45 -24.73 9.62
N SER A 124 7.49 -24.68 10.95
CA SER A 124 6.42 -25.17 11.84
C SER A 124 5.08 -24.44 11.69
N LEU A 125 5.04 -23.26 11.08
CA LEU A 125 3.81 -22.53 10.77
C LEU A 125 3.20 -22.94 9.42
N ASN A 126 3.87 -23.75 8.62
CA ASN A 126 3.27 -24.30 7.40
C ASN A 126 1.99 -25.07 7.76
N GLY A 127 0.91 -24.79 7.03
CA GLY A 127 -0.42 -25.35 7.30
C GLY A 127 -1.25 -24.57 8.32
N SER A 128 -0.71 -23.52 8.94
CA SER A 128 -1.45 -22.72 9.93
C SER A 128 -2.23 -21.57 9.29
N TYR A 129 -3.40 -21.27 9.85
CA TYR A 129 -4.19 -20.06 9.63
C TYR A 129 -3.95 -19.04 10.76
N PHE A 130 -4.46 -17.83 10.61
CA PHE A 130 -4.33 -16.78 11.64
C PHE A 130 -4.90 -17.20 13.01
N LYS A 131 -6.05 -17.88 13.02
CA LYS A 131 -6.71 -18.40 14.23
C LYS A 131 -5.87 -19.40 15.00
N ASP A 132 -4.93 -20.07 14.34
CA ASP A 132 -4.07 -21.10 14.95
C ASP A 132 -2.87 -20.48 15.68
N LEU A 133 -2.60 -19.19 15.47
CA LEU A 133 -1.58 -18.45 16.21
C LEU A 133 -2.01 -18.22 17.66
N ALA A 134 -1.05 -18.23 18.59
CA ALA A 134 -1.32 -17.89 19.98
C ALA A 134 -2.00 -16.50 20.10
N PRO A 135 -2.94 -16.28 21.05
CA PRO A 135 -3.66 -15.01 21.16
C PRO A 135 -2.75 -13.78 21.31
N SER A 136 -1.61 -13.94 22.00
CA SER A 136 -0.61 -12.89 22.12
C SER A 136 0.06 -12.54 20.77
N ARG A 137 0.27 -13.55 19.92
CA ARG A 137 0.83 -13.37 18.58
C ARG A 137 -0.19 -12.70 17.65
N GLN A 138 -1.46 -13.10 17.73
CA GLN A 138 -2.55 -12.45 16.98
C GLN A 138 -2.62 -10.94 17.28
N ARG A 139 -2.58 -10.57 18.57
CA ARG A 139 -2.55 -9.15 18.99
C ARG A 139 -1.32 -8.40 18.46
N LYS A 140 -0.13 -9.00 18.57
CA LYS A 140 1.11 -8.38 18.04
C LYS A 140 1.06 -8.18 16.52
N PHE A 141 0.52 -9.16 15.80
CA PHE A 141 0.37 -9.09 14.35
C PHE A 141 -0.59 -7.95 13.97
N LYS A 142 -1.79 -7.91 14.56
CA LYS A 142 -2.80 -6.85 14.36
C LYS A 142 -2.27 -5.44 14.64
N ASN A 143 -1.49 -5.30 15.72
CA ASN A 143 -0.93 -4.02 16.16
C ASN A 143 0.37 -3.62 15.44
N THR A 144 0.86 -4.42 14.50
CA THR A 144 2.04 -4.04 13.73
C THR A 144 1.69 -2.87 12.81
N SER A 145 2.46 -1.79 12.90
CA SER A 145 2.28 -0.60 12.08
C SER A 145 2.92 -0.75 10.70
N ILE A 146 2.21 -0.30 9.67
CA ILE A 146 2.72 -0.18 8.31
C ILE A 146 2.88 1.30 7.99
N ARG A 147 4.11 1.69 7.65
CA ARG A 147 4.41 3.04 7.18
C ARG A 147 3.65 3.31 5.89
N THR A 148 2.97 4.44 5.83
CA THR A 148 2.11 4.82 4.71
C THR A 148 2.43 6.24 4.28
N ILE A 149 2.66 6.43 2.99
CA ILE A 149 2.76 7.73 2.34
C ILE A 149 1.37 8.03 1.78
N VAL A 150 0.78 9.13 2.23
CA VAL A 150 -0.55 9.56 1.83
C VAL A 150 -0.39 10.75 0.90
N LEU A 151 -0.80 10.59 -0.37
CA LEU A 151 -1.01 11.70 -1.30
C LEU A 151 -2.29 12.41 -0.85
N SER A 152 -2.20 13.70 -0.53
CA SER A 152 -3.35 14.44 0.01
C SER A 152 -4.42 14.66 -1.04
N ASP A 153 -5.62 14.98 -0.57
CA ASP A 153 -6.79 15.36 -1.38
C ASP A 153 -6.55 16.54 -2.34
N LYS A 154 -5.48 17.32 -2.13
CA LYS A 154 -5.07 18.40 -3.03
C LYS A 154 -4.38 17.93 -4.32
N ALA A 155 -4.00 16.66 -4.39
CA ALA A 155 -3.38 16.09 -5.57
C ALA A 155 -4.46 15.71 -6.59
N ASP A 156 -4.49 16.40 -7.74
CA ASP A 156 -5.41 16.08 -8.84
C ASP A 156 -5.33 14.59 -9.23
N GLU A 157 -6.45 14.00 -9.67
CA GLU A 157 -6.53 12.59 -10.12
C GLU A 157 -5.45 12.21 -11.16
N LYS A 158 -5.06 13.18 -12.01
CA LYS A 158 -3.96 13.02 -12.98
C LYS A 158 -2.62 12.76 -12.30
N VAL A 159 -2.33 13.47 -11.21
CA VAL A 159 -1.09 13.32 -10.43
C VAL A 159 -1.08 11.95 -9.74
N ILE A 160 -2.19 11.53 -9.15
CA ILE A 160 -2.33 10.21 -8.52
C ILE A 160 -2.05 9.10 -9.55
N ASN A 161 -2.67 9.19 -10.73
CA ASN A 161 -2.44 8.25 -11.83
C ASN A 161 -1.01 8.27 -12.34
N GLU A 162 -0.35 9.43 -12.38
CA GLU A 162 1.05 9.54 -12.79
C GLU A 162 2.00 8.93 -11.76
N VAL A 163 1.77 9.19 -10.46
CA VAL A 163 2.50 8.54 -9.36
C VAL A 163 2.32 7.03 -9.44
N PHE A 164 1.08 6.57 -9.63
CA PHE A 164 0.78 5.16 -9.84
C PHE A 164 1.59 4.56 -10.99
N CYS A 165 1.55 5.19 -12.18
CA CYS A 165 2.29 4.73 -13.36
C CYS A 165 3.80 4.71 -13.11
N ARG A 166 4.38 5.73 -12.47
CA ARG A 166 5.82 5.84 -12.21
C ARG A 166 6.33 4.79 -11.22
N ILE A 167 5.49 4.34 -10.29
CA ILE A 167 5.87 3.38 -9.25
C ILE A 167 5.70 1.94 -9.72
N ASN A 168 4.72 1.68 -10.59
CA ASN A 168 4.35 0.34 -11.03
C ASN A 168 4.73 0.01 -12.49
N SER A 169 5.48 0.89 -13.18
CA SER A 169 6.01 0.64 -14.54
C SER A 169 7.33 -0.12 -14.57
#